data_AF-A0A5K1K0T6-F1
#
_entry.id   AF-A0A5K1K0T6-F1
#
_cell.length_a   1.000
_cell.length_b   1.000
_cell.length_c   1.000
_cell.angle_alpha   90.00
_cell.angle_beta   90.00
_cell.angle_gamma   90.00
#
_symmetry.space_group_name_H-M   'P 1'
#
loop_
_entity.id
_entity.type
_entity.pdbx_description
1 polymer ?
#
loop_
_entity_poly.entity_id
_entity_poly.type
_entity_poly.pdbx_seq_one_letter_code
_entity_poly.pdbx_strand_id
1 'polypeptide(L)'
;MDKHVTEVLKLGFGKCALQVQVPEAGPIKSVDDLAGKRVVTSFEVLAAQYFKDVDARLQRADGEQTRIEYVGGSVEAACSLGLADGIVDLV
;
A
#
# COMPACT_ATOMS: atom_id res chain seq x y z
N MET A 1 12.55 11.63 -8.95
CA MET A 1 11.57 11.41 -10.01
C MET A 1 11.68 12.60 -10.95
N ASP A 2 12.41 12.43 -12.05
CA ASP A 2 12.64 13.54 -12.97
C ASP A 2 11.35 13.84 -13.72
N LYS A 3 10.88 15.08 -13.60
CA LYS A 3 9.67 15.53 -14.29
C LYS A 3 10.02 15.80 -15.75
N HIS A 4 9.78 14.80 -16.60
CA HIS A 4 9.99 14.88 -18.05
C HIS A 4 8.94 15.77 -18.75
N VAL A 5 7.88 16.16 -18.05
CA VAL A 5 6.79 17.01 -18.53
C VAL A 5 6.38 18.01 -17.45
N THR A 6 5.81 19.15 -17.87
CA THR A 6 5.24 20.16 -16.97
C THR A 6 3.73 20.04 -16.93
N GLU A 7 3.16 19.96 -15.73
CA GLU A 7 1.71 20.02 -15.51
C GLU A 7 1.22 21.46 -15.71
N VAL A 8 0.35 21.68 -16.71
CA VAL A 8 -0.16 23.02 -17.03
C VAL A 8 -1.46 23.35 -16.28
N LEU A 9 -2.33 22.35 -16.06
CA LEU A 9 -3.63 22.54 -15.43
C LEU A 9 -4.15 21.26 -14.77
N LYS A 10 -4.65 21.37 -13.53
CA LYS A 10 -5.46 20.33 -12.88
C LYS A 10 -6.91 20.45 -13.31
N LEU A 11 -7.47 19.38 -13.87
CA LEU A 11 -8.81 19.40 -14.46
C LEU A 11 -9.96 19.33 -13.44
N GLY A 12 -9.68 18.95 -12.19
CA GLY A 12 -10.66 19.02 -11.08
C GLY A 12 -11.68 17.88 -10.99
N PHE A 13 -11.59 16.85 -11.84
CA PHE A 13 -12.45 15.64 -11.80
C PHE A 13 -11.62 14.36 -11.59
N GLY A 14 -12.27 13.23 -11.30
CA GLY A 14 -11.60 11.93 -11.10
C GLY A 14 -10.77 11.87 -9.80
N LYS A 15 -11.25 12.54 -8.75
CA LYS A 15 -10.56 12.57 -7.45
C LYS A 15 -10.51 11.15 -6.89
N CYS A 16 -9.31 10.69 -6.63
CA CYS A 16 -9.05 9.45 -5.92
C CYS A 16 -7.87 9.68 -4.98
N ALA A 17 -7.77 8.83 -3.97
CA ALA A 17 -6.62 8.76 -3.10
C ALA A 17 -6.05 7.35 -3.12
N LEU A 18 -4.73 7.24 -3.20
CA LEU A 18 -4.04 5.98 -2.97
C LEU A 18 -4.00 5.74 -1.46
N GLN A 19 -4.68 4.70 -0.99
CA GLN A 19 -4.87 4.43 0.44
C GLN A 19 -4.46 3.01 0.81
N VAL A 20 -3.99 2.86 2.05
CA VAL A 20 -3.83 1.56 2.70
C VAL A 20 -5.18 1.09 3.19
N GLN A 21 -5.58 -0.12 2.83
CA GLN A 21 -6.87 -0.71 3.21
C GLN A 21 -6.66 -2.10 3.81
N VAL A 22 -7.53 -2.45 4.74
CA VAL A 22 -7.53 -3.75 5.44
C VAL A 22 -8.97 -4.22 5.62
N PRO A 23 -9.21 -5.53 5.83
CA PRO A 23 -10.55 -6.03 6.11
C PRO A 23 -11.19 -5.34 7.30
N GLU A 24 -12.44 -4.88 7.13
CA GLU A 24 -13.19 -4.16 8.17
C GLU A 24 -13.31 -4.98 9.48
N ALA A 25 -13.65 -6.26 9.32
CA ALA A 25 -13.76 -7.23 10.41
C ALA A 25 -12.42 -7.84 10.87
N GLY A 26 -11.30 -7.18 10.57
CA GLY A 26 -9.95 -7.64 10.91
C GLY A 26 -9.38 -7.05 12.21
N PRO A 27 -8.30 -7.65 12.75
CA PRO A 27 -7.60 -7.16 13.93
C PRO A 27 -6.71 -5.92 13.66
N ILE A 28 -6.40 -5.63 12.39
CA ILE A 28 -5.55 -4.52 11.98
C ILE A 28 -6.38 -3.24 11.99
N LYS A 29 -5.96 -2.23 12.78
CA LYS A 29 -6.68 -0.96 12.92
C LYS A 29 -5.81 0.26 12.60
N SER A 30 -4.51 0.07 12.47
CA SER A 30 -3.55 1.10 12.10
C SER A 30 -2.53 0.57 11.10
N VAL A 31 -1.81 1.48 10.45
CA VAL A 31 -0.69 1.10 9.56
C VAL A 31 0.43 0.38 10.33
N ASP A 32 0.60 0.70 11.61
CA ASP A 32 1.64 0.10 12.45
C ASP A 32 1.34 -1.39 12.74
N ASP A 33 0.06 -1.75 12.85
CA ASP A 33 -0.38 -3.15 12.98
C ASP A 33 -0.12 -3.97 11.70
N LEU A 34 -0.05 -3.30 10.55
CA LEU A 34 0.22 -3.89 9.24
C LEU A 34 1.73 -3.98 8.94
N ALA A 35 2.57 -3.27 9.69
CA ALA A 35 4.02 -3.32 9.53
C ALA A 35 4.56 -4.75 9.77
N GLY A 36 5.40 -5.23 8.85
CA GLY A 36 5.90 -6.60 8.84
C GLY A 36 4.92 -7.66 8.34
N LYS A 37 3.74 -7.25 7.83
CA LYS A 37 2.75 -8.15 7.20
C LYS A 37 2.87 -8.17 5.68
N ARG A 38 1.99 -8.91 5.01
CA ARG A 38 1.91 -8.96 3.55
C ARG A 38 0.94 -7.91 3.04
N VAL A 39 1.43 -7.04 2.18
CA VAL A 39 0.64 -6.04 1.48
C VAL A 39 0.75 -6.29 -0.01
N VAL A 40 -0.38 -6.36 -0.69
CA VAL A 40 -0.39 -6.49 -2.15
C VAL A 40 -0.95 -5.25 -2.82
N THR A 41 -0.43 -4.94 -3.99
CA THR A 41 -0.83 -3.74 -4.74
C THR A 41 -0.37 -3.82 -6.19
N SER A 42 -1.00 -3.05 -7.07
CA SER A 42 -0.45 -2.74 -8.39
C SER A 42 0.59 -1.60 -8.35
N PHE A 43 0.71 -0.89 -7.23
CA PHE A 43 1.58 0.27 -7.00
C PHE A 43 2.80 -0.07 -6.13
N GLU A 44 3.52 -1.16 -6.46
CA GLU A 44 4.56 -1.76 -5.61
C GLU A 44 5.66 -0.77 -5.20
N VAL A 45 6.09 0.12 -6.08
CA VAL A 45 7.17 1.08 -5.81
C VAL A 45 6.76 2.10 -4.74
N LEU A 46 5.54 2.64 -4.84
CA LEU A 46 5.04 3.63 -3.88
C LEU A 46 4.72 2.98 -2.55
N ALA A 47 4.10 1.79 -2.56
CA ALA A 47 3.84 1.05 -1.34
C ALA A 47 5.13 0.65 -0.62
N ALA A 48 6.14 0.16 -1.35
CA ALA A 48 7.45 -0.18 -0.77
C ALA A 48 8.15 1.03 -0.15
N GLN A 49 8.09 2.20 -0.79
CA GLN A 49 8.64 3.43 -0.22
C GLN A 49 7.90 3.82 1.07
N TYR A 50 6.57 3.79 1.05
CA TYR A 50 5.75 4.13 2.21
C TYR A 50 5.99 3.20 3.40
N PHE A 51 5.96 1.88 3.18
CA PHE A 51 6.17 0.91 4.26
C PHE A 51 7.61 0.82 4.74
N LYS A 52 8.60 1.13 3.90
CA LYS A 52 9.99 1.26 4.34
C LYS A 52 10.14 2.33 5.43
N ASP A 53 9.49 3.48 5.27
CA ASP A 53 9.52 4.55 6.27
C ASP A 53 8.77 4.14 7.55
N VAL A 54 7.65 3.41 7.42
CA VAL A 54 6.90 2.86 8.55
C VAL A 54 7.73 1.83 9.32
N ASP A 55 8.36 0.88 8.63
CA ASP A 55 9.18 -0.17 9.22
C ASP A 55 10.42 0.42 9.92
N ALA A 56 11.05 1.44 9.33
CA ALA A 56 12.17 2.16 9.93
C ALA A 56 11.74 2.91 11.21
N ARG A 57 10.58 3.58 11.19
CA ARG A 57 10.00 4.25 12.36
C ARG A 57 9.75 3.26 13.50
N LEU A 58 9.32 2.04 13.18
CA LEU A 58 9.05 0.97 14.14
C LEU A 58 10.28 0.11 14.48
N GLN A 59 11.47 0.48 13.97
CA GLN A 59 12.74 -0.21 14.24
C GLN A 59 12.70 -1.71 13.91
N ARG A 60 12.01 -2.09 12.83
CA ARG A 60 11.95 -3.48 12.36
C ARG A 60 13.32 -3.96 11.91
N ALA A 61 13.69 -5.16 12.33
CA ALA A 61 14.93 -5.81 11.90
C ALA A 61 14.83 -6.26 10.43
N ASP A 62 15.99 -6.47 9.80
CA ASP A 62 16.06 -7.10 8.50
C ASP A 62 15.42 -8.49 8.55
N GLY A 63 14.46 -8.74 7.65
CA GLY A 63 13.65 -9.96 7.62
C GLY A 63 12.28 -9.86 8.29
N GLU A 64 12.03 -8.81 9.09
CA GLU A 64 10.71 -8.49 9.67
C GLU A 64 10.00 -7.32 8.98
N GLN A 65 10.56 -6.84 7.88
CA GLN A 65 10.00 -5.75 7.07
C GLN A 65 8.71 -6.18 6.37
N THR A 66 7.86 -5.20 6.09
CA THR A 66 6.61 -5.38 5.36
C THR A 66 6.90 -5.94 3.98
N ARG A 67 6.18 -7.00 3.61
CA ARG A 67 6.35 -7.68 2.32
C ARG A 67 5.37 -7.07 1.32
N ILE A 68 5.92 -6.36 0.33
CA ILE A 68 5.15 -5.79 -0.76
C ILE A 68 5.23 -6.72 -1.97
N GLU A 69 4.08 -7.18 -2.45
CA GLU A 69 3.99 -8.02 -3.65
C GLU A 69 3.06 -7.42 -4.70
N TYR A 70 3.49 -7.49 -5.96
CA TYR A 70 2.68 -7.04 -7.08
C TYR A 70 1.50 -8.00 -7.32
N VAL A 71 0.29 -7.45 -7.38
CA VAL A 71 -0.90 -8.16 -7.85
C VAL A 71 -1.63 -7.29 -8.88
N GLY A 72 -1.90 -7.86 -10.05
CA GLY A 72 -2.71 -7.25 -11.09
C GLY A 72 -4.18 -7.69 -10.99
N GLY A 73 -5.10 -6.83 -11.40
CA GLY A 73 -6.53 -7.12 -11.42
C GLY A 73 -7.27 -6.68 -10.16
N SER A 74 -8.17 -7.54 -9.65
CA SER A 74 -9.02 -7.28 -8.48
C SER A 74 -8.21 -7.42 -7.19
N VAL A 75 -7.52 -6.34 -6.80
CA VAL A 75 -6.68 -6.27 -5.59
C VAL A 75 -7.55 -6.40 -4.33
N GLU A 76 -8.80 -5.94 -4.38
CA GLU A 76 -9.79 -6.02 -3.31
C GLU A 76 -10.11 -7.45 -2.87
N ALA A 77 -10.00 -8.43 -3.77
CA ALA A 77 -10.24 -9.84 -3.44
C ALA A 77 -9.06 -10.49 -2.69
N ALA A 78 -7.86 -9.90 -2.73
CA ALA A 78 -6.65 -10.53 -2.23
C ALA A 78 -6.70 -10.83 -0.73
N CYS A 79 -7.29 -9.94 0.07
CA CYS A 79 -7.46 -10.17 1.50
C CYS A 79 -8.44 -11.32 1.79
N SER A 80 -9.57 -11.38 1.08
CA SER A 80 -10.56 -12.45 1.24
C SER A 80 -10.02 -13.83 0.85
N LEU A 81 -9.07 -13.87 -0.09
CA LEU A 81 -8.40 -15.10 -0.53
C LEU A 81 -7.18 -15.49 0.34
N GLY A 82 -6.86 -14.71 1.37
CA GLY A 82 -5.72 -14.96 2.27
C GLY A 82 -4.34 -14.67 1.65
N LEU A 83 -4.32 -14.04 0.47
CA LEU A 83 -3.09 -13.66 -0.23
C LEU A 83 -2.40 -12.48 0.48
N ALA A 84 -3.19 -11.58 1.07
CA ALA A 84 -2.70 -10.35 1.70
C ALA A 84 -3.35 -10.07 3.05
N ASP A 85 -2.61 -9.43 3.94
CA ASP A 85 -3.12 -8.95 5.23
C ASP A 85 -3.66 -7.50 5.10
N GLY A 86 -3.23 -6.79 4.06
CA GLY A 86 -3.76 -5.49 3.63
C GLY A 86 -3.43 -5.20 2.17
N ILE A 87 -3.99 -4.12 1.62
CA ILE A 87 -3.75 -3.69 0.24
C ILE A 87 -3.43 -2.20 0.17
N VAL A 88 -2.84 -1.78 -0.94
CA VAL A 88 -2.75 -0.37 -1.31
C VAL A 88 -3.44 -0.18 -2.65
N ASP A 89 -4.50 0.63 -2.70
CA ASP A 89 -5.27 0.85 -3.92
C ASP A 89 -5.95 2.23 -3.94
N LEU A 90 -6.50 2.62 -5.10
CA LEU A 90 -7.22 3.88 -5.31
C LEU A 90 -8.67 3.77 -4.83
N VAL A 91 -9.11 4.78 -4.07
CA VAL A 91 -10.51 4.96 -3.62
C VAL A 91 -11.02 6.38 -3.83
#